data_AF-A0A9X6FAF4-F1
#
_entry.id   AF-A0A9X6FAF4-F1
#
_cell.length_a   1.000
_cell.length_b   1.000
_cell.length_c   1.000
_cell.angle_alpha   90.00
_cell.angle_beta   90.00
_cell.angle_gamma   90.00
#
_symmetry.space_group_name_H-M   'P 1'
#
loop_
_entity.id
_entity.type
_entity.pdbx_description
1 polymer ?
#
loop_
_entity_poly.entity_id
_entity_poly.type
_entity_poly.pdbx_seq_one_letter_code
_entity_poly.pdbx_strand_id
1 'polypeptide(L)'
;MLSSYLFFSIAVISVIIKYLFIASHYLKYILMIEIMCPILSITLVALGKSGTLKVIAIILNSLYFILFSSLALLNLWIITFGK
;
A
#
# COMPACT_ATOMS: atom_id res chain seq x y z
N MET A 1 39.69 -5.73 14.40
CA MET A 1 38.79 -4.62 14.02
C MET A 1 38.08 -4.84 12.68
N LEU A 2 38.76 -5.30 11.62
CA LEU A 2 38.14 -5.50 10.31
C LEU A 2 37.03 -6.57 10.29
N SER A 3 37.29 -7.73 10.93
CA SER A 3 36.36 -8.86 10.98
C SER A 3 35.04 -8.52 11.70
N SER A 4 35.12 -7.80 12.84
CA SER A 4 33.93 -7.34 13.57
C SER A 4 33.08 -6.35 12.77
N TYR A 5 33.69 -5.50 11.94
CA TYR A 5 32.98 -4.57 11.06
C TYR A 5 32.26 -5.29 9.91
N LEU A 6 32.87 -6.36 9.40
CA LEU A 6 32.28 -7.24 8.40
C LEU A 6 31.01 -7.93 8.94
N PHE A 7 31.08 -8.52 10.13
CA PHE A 7 29.92 -9.15 10.76
C PHE A 7 28.79 -8.14 11.05
N PHE A 8 29.14 -6.95 11.52
CA PHE A 8 28.16 -5.88 11.73
C PHE A 8 27.48 -5.45 10.42
N SER A 9 28.25 -5.29 9.34
CA SER A 9 27.73 -4.89 8.04
C SER A 9 26.78 -5.95 7.45
N ILE A 10 27.12 -7.23 7.60
CA ILE A 10 26.26 -8.35 7.16
C ILE A 10 24.94 -8.37 7.94
N ALA A 11 24.98 -8.11 9.25
CA ALA A 11 23.79 -8.04 10.08
C ALA A 11 22.85 -6.90 9.65
N VAL A 12 23.40 -5.71 9.37
CA VAL A 12 22.64 -4.55 8.89
C VAL A 12 22.00 -4.84 7.52
N ILE A 13 22.75 -5.40 6.58
CA ILE A 13 22.24 -5.77 5.25
C ILE A 13 21.13 -6.82 5.35
N SER A 14 21.29 -7.83 6.22
CA SER A 14 20.28 -8.86 6.47
C SER A 14 18.97 -8.27 7.00
N VAL A 15 19.03 -7.30 7.91
CA VAL A 15 17.84 -6.59 8.42
C VAL A 15 17.16 -5.79 7.31
N ILE A 16 17.93 -5.08 6.48
CA ILE A 16 17.38 -4.31 5.35
C ILE A 16 16.69 -5.22 4.35
N ILE A 17 17.31 -6.34 3.97
CA ILE A 17 16.72 -7.33 3.04
C ILE A 17 15.44 -7.92 3.64
N LYS A 18 15.44 -8.26 4.93
CA LYS A 18 14.25 -8.80 5.61
C LYS A 18 13.10 -7.78 5.61
N TYR A 19 13.39 -6.51 5.89
CA TYR A 19 12.39 -5.43 5.83
C TYR A 19 11.87 -5.21 4.42
N LEU A 20 12.75 -5.25 3.41
CA LEU A 20 12.39 -5.10 2.00
C LEU A 20 11.53 -6.28 1.51
N PHE A 21 11.82 -7.50 1.97
CA PHE A 21 11.08 -8.72 1.62
C PHE A 21 9.71 -8.78 2.32
N ILE A 22 9.63 -8.30 3.56
CA ILE A 22 8.36 -8.06 4.24
C ILE A 22 7.59 -7.00 3.44
N ALA A 23 8.19 -5.84 3.20
CA ALA A 23 7.57 -4.76 2.44
C ALA A 23 7.05 -5.22 1.07
N SER A 24 7.78 -6.07 0.34
CA SER A 24 7.35 -6.59 -0.97
C SER A 24 6.14 -7.52 -0.87
N HIS A 25 6.10 -8.40 0.15
CA HIS A 25 4.94 -9.24 0.41
C HIS A 25 3.71 -8.42 0.78
N TYR A 26 3.89 -7.42 1.65
CA TYR A 26 2.82 -6.49 2.01
C TYR A 26 2.39 -5.63 0.82
N LEU A 27 3.30 -5.23 -0.07
CA LEU A 27 2.99 -4.48 -1.30
C LEU A 27 2.01 -5.24 -2.19
N LYS A 28 2.20 -6.56 -2.33
CA LYS A 28 1.28 -7.41 -3.09
C LYS A 28 -0.12 -7.47 -2.47
N TYR A 29 -0.22 -7.55 -1.15
CA TYR A 29 -1.51 -7.51 -0.44
C TYR A 29 -2.16 -6.12 -0.50
N ILE A 30 -1.36 -5.06 -0.39
CA ILE A 30 -1.84 -3.68 -0.51
C ILE A 30 -2.42 -3.46 -1.91
N LEU A 31 -1.73 -3.90 -2.97
CA LEU A 31 -2.23 -3.83 -4.35
C LEU A 31 -3.55 -4.63 -4.54
N MET A 32 -3.67 -5.79 -3.89
CA MET A 32 -4.90 -6.60 -3.94
C MET A 32 -6.07 -5.89 -3.25
N ILE A 33 -5.83 -5.23 -2.11
CA ILE A 33 -6.82 -4.41 -1.39
C ILE A 33 -7.20 -3.19 -2.23
N GLU A 34 -6.23 -2.55 -2.90
CA GLU A 34 -6.41 -1.42 -3.80
C GLU A 34 -7.42 -1.71 -4.91
N ILE A 35 -7.37 -2.92 -5.48
CA ILE A 35 -8.25 -3.34 -6.58
C ILE A 35 -9.61 -3.80 -6.04
N MET A 36 -9.64 -4.60 -4.96
CA MET A 36 -10.89 -5.15 -4.42
C MET A 36 -11.84 -4.09 -3.87
N CYS A 37 -11.31 -3.02 -3.27
CA CYS A 37 -12.13 -2.05 -2.56
C CYS A 37 -13.01 -1.15 -3.45
N PRO A 38 -12.53 -0.58 -4.57
CA PRO A 38 -13.40 0.09 -5.52
C PRO A 38 -14.44 -0.86 -6.12
N ILE A 39 -14.10 -2.13 -6.36
CA ILE A 39 -15.06 -3.15 -6.83
C ILE A 39 -16.16 -3.36 -5.78
N LEU A 40 -15.80 -3.54 -4.51
CA LEU A 40 -16.74 -3.67 -3.39
C LEU A 40 -17.66 -2.46 -3.27
N SER A 41 -17.11 -1.26 -3.39
CA SER A 41 -17.86 0.01 -3.36
C SER A 41 -18.87 0.11 -4.50
N ILE A 42 -18.47 -0.20 -5.75
CA ILE A 42 -19.36 -0.22 -6.91
C ILE A 42 -20.47 -1.26 -6.74
N THR A 43 -20.12 -2.44 -6.23
CA THR A 43 -21.08 -3.52 -5.98
C THR A 43 -22.09 -3.12 -4.91
N LEU A 44 -21.66 -2.41 -3.86
CA LEU A 44 -22.53 -1.85 -2.81
C LEU A 44 -23.51 -0.81 -3.36
N VAL A 45 -23.04 0.06 -4.28
CA VAL A 45 -23.90 1.04 -4.97
C VAL A 45 -24.92 0.34 -5.86
N ALA A 46 -24.50 -0.71 -6.57
CA ALA A 46 -25.35 -1.46 -7.50
C ALA A 46 -26.43 -2.29 -6.77
N LEU A 47 -26.10 -2.88 -5.61
CA LEU A 47 -27.06 -3.63 -4.79
C LEU A 47 -27.96 -2.74 -3.93
N GLY A 48 -27.52 -1.52 -3.60
CA GLY A 48 -28.19 -0.64 -2.64
C GLY A 48 -29.44 0.06 -3.17
N LYS A 49 -30.62 -0.51 -2.90
CA LYS A 49 -31.90 0.21 -2.99
C LYS A 49 -32.07 1.15 -1.79
N SER A 50 -31.47 2.35 -1.81
CA SER A 50 -31.85 3.56 -1.03
C SER A 50 -30.66 4.52 -0.87
N GLY A 51 -30.97 5.82 -0.75
CA GLY A 51 -30.01 6.93 -0.70
C GLY A 51 -28.91 6.82 0.36
N THR A 52 -29.14 6.12 1.47
CA THR A 52 -28.15 5.96 2.55
C THR A 52 -26.95 5.10 2.13
N LEU A 53 -27.16 4.03 1.36
CA LEU A 53 -26.08 3.17 0.86
C LEU A 53 -25.24 3.87 -0.22
N LYS A 54 -25.85 4.76 -1.01
CA LYS A 54 -25.13 5.64 -1.94
C LYS A 54 -24.19 6.58 -1.20
N VAL A 55 -24.66 7.21 -0.11
CA VAL A 55 -23.81 8.10 0.70
C VAL A 55 -22.65 7.34 1.32
N ILE A 56 -22.90 6.15 1.89
CA ILE A 56 -21.84 5.30 2.46
C ILE A 56 -20.80 4.92 1.40
N ALA A 57 -21.23 4.54 0.20
CA ALA A 57 -20.31 4.19 -0.87
C ALA A 57 -19.50 5.38 -1.40
N ILE A 58 -20.09 6.57 -1.47
CA ILE A 58 -19.38 7.81 -1.82
C ILE A 58 -18.31 8.13 -0.77
N ILE A 59 -18.67 8.03 0.52
CA ILE A 59 -17.73 8.22 1.62
C ILE A 59 -16.59 7.19 1.52
N LEU A 60 -16.91 5.90 1.34
CA LEU A 60 -15.90 4.84 1.17
C LEU A 60 -14.98 5.10 -0.03
N ASN A 61 -15.52 5.47 -1.18
CA ASN A 61 -14.72 5.79 -2.38
C ASN A 61 -13.81 6.99 -2.15
N SER A 62 -14.31 8.04 -1.49
CA SER A 62 -13.50 9.23 -1.18
C SER A 62 -12.37 8.91 -0.20
N LEU A 63 -12.66 8.09 0.82
CA LEU A 63 -11.68 7.65 1.81
C LEU A 63 -10.59 6.80 1.15
N TYR A 64 -11.00 5.89 0.24
CA TYR A 64 -10.08 5.09 -0.56
C TYR A 64 -9.21 5.94 -1.46
N PHE A 65 -9.77 6.92 -2.15
CA PHE A 65 -9.02 7.82 -3.01
C PHE A 65 -7.95 8.60 -2.24
N ILE A 66 -8.27 9.09 -1.04
CA ILE A 66 -7.31 9.81 -0.19
C ILE A 66 -6.20 8.86 0.29
N LEU A 67 -6.55 7.67 0.80
CA LEU A 67 -5.57 6.70 1.29
C LEU A 67 -4.66 6.20 0.18
N PHE A 68 -5.19 5.88 -1.01
CA PHE A 68 -4.40 5.31 -2.09
C PHE A 68 -3.69 6.31 -2.98
N SER A 69 -4.21 7.53 -3.14
CA SER A 69 -3.46 8.59 -3.83
C SER A 69 -2.14 8.89 -3.13
N SER A 70 -2.10 8.79 -1.80
CA SER A 70 -0.86 8.94 -1.03
C SER A 70 0.17 7.86 -1.36
N LEU A 71 -0.28 6.62 -1.60
CA LEU A 71 0.57 5.50 -1.95
C LEU A 71 1.09 5.62 -3.40
N ALA A 72 0.23 6.02 -4.33
CA ALA A 72 0.61 6.28 -5.72
C ALA A 72 1.61 7.46 -5.81
N LEU A 73 1.41 8.52 -5.01
CA LEU A 73 2.33 9.65 -4.91
C LEU A 73 3.68 9.23 -4.30
N LEU A 74 3.68 8.37 -3.29
CA LEU A 74 4.90 7.83 -2.71
C LEU A 74 5.66 6.93 -3.71
N ASN A 75 4.95 6.10 -4.46
CA ASN A 75 5.54 5.29 -5.53
C ASN A 75 6.11 6.17 -6.66
N LEU A 76 5.38 7.22 -7.06
CA LEU A 76 5.86 8.20 -8.02
C LEU A 76 7.12 8.89 -7.49
N TRP A 77 7.12 9.35 -6.24
CA TRP A 77 8.26 10.01 -5.60
C TRP A 77 9.51 9.11 -5.61
N ILE A 78 9.37 7.83 -5.29
CA ILE A 78 10.48 6.87 -5.35
C ILE A 78 11.01 6.74 -6.78
N ILE A 79 10.16 6.72 -7.80
CA ILE A 79 10.58 6.69 -9.21
C ILE A 79 11.30 7.98 -9.63
N THR A 80 10.82 9.15 -9.20
CA THR A 80 11.41 10.44 -9.63
C THR A 80 12.66 10.84 -8.86
N PHE A 81 12.74 10.53 -7.55
CA PHE A 81 13.79 11.03 -6.66
C PHE A 81 14.60 9.93 -5.97
N GLY A 82 14.21 8.65 -6.09
CA GLY A 82 14.93 7.51 -5.52
C GLY A 82 16.16 7.07 -6.32
N LYS A 83 16.81 7.99 -7.02
CA LYS A 83 18.10 7.79 -7.70
C LYS A 83 19.25 8.21 -6.80
#